data_AF-A0A419GEQ8-F1
#
_entry.id   AF-A0A419GEQ8-F1
#
_cell.length_a   1.000
_cell.length_b   1.000
_cell.length_c   1.000
_cell.angle_alpha   90.00
_cell.angle_beta   90.00
_cell.angle_gamma   90.00
#
_symmetry.space_group_name_H-M   'P 1'
#
loop_
_entity.id
_entity.type
_entity.pdbx_description
1 polymer ?
#
loop_
_entity_poly.entity_id
_entity_poly.type
_entity_poly.pdbx_seq_one_letter_code
_entity_poly.pdbx_strand_id
1 'polypeptide(L)'
;MNKTTLTDILNLAAKLPSGLNDALAAEKLIAERQELIDALAANDQAGALTEAADAAYYAAKHLDWVARQVGLTVEEILALAIAKYSLRARPGNPKSDAEERQAVLAIAPGNLTRPMQANY
;
A
#
# COMPACT_ATOMS: atom_id res chain seq x y z
N MET A 1 -4.23 2.14 24.43
CA MET A 1 -3.68 1.27 23.36
C MET A 1 -2.91 2.15 22.42
N ASN A 2 -1.64 1.84 22.12
CA ASN A 2 -0.96 2.48 21.00
C ASN A 2 -1.63 2.02 19.71
N LYS A 3 -1.96 2.98 18.84
CA LYS A 3 -2.56 2.69 17.53
C LYS A 3 -1.44 2.19 16.62
N THR A 4 -1.48 0.91 16.24
CA THR A 4 -0.55 0.35 15.25
C THR A 4 -0.67 1.11 13.94
N THR A 5 0.46 1.49 13.37
CA THR A 5 0.56 2.24 12.12
C THR A 5 1.22 1.41 11.03
N LEU A 6 1.05 1.83 9.78
CA LEU A 6 1.75 1.24 8.66
C LEU A 6 3.28 1.42 8.79
N THR A 7 3.71 2.54 9.37
CA THR A 7 5.11 2.83 9.70
C THR A 7 5.72 1.79 10.65
N ASP A 8 4.95 1.28 11.62
CA ASP A 8 5.43 0.23 12.53
C ASP A 8 5.76 -1.07 11.78
N ILE A 9 4.93 -1.45 10.82
CA ILE A 9 5.14 -2.63 9.96
C ILE A 9 6.39 -2.42 9.10
N LEU A 10 6.56 -1.25 8.48
CA LEU A 10 7.73 -0.95 7.66
C LEU A 10 9.04 -0.93 8.49
N ASN A 11 8.98 -0.43 9.72
CA ASN A 11 10.11 -0.45 10.65
C ASN A 11 10.53 -1.87 11.05
N LEU A 12 9.57 -2.82 11.11
CA LEU A 12 9.87 -4.24 11.29
C LEU A 12 10.44 -4.84 10.00
N ALA A 13 9.81 -4.61 8.85
CA ALA A 13 10.25 -5.12 7.55
C ALA A 13 11.70 -4.72 7.22
N ALA A 14 12.10 -3.49 7.57
CA ALA A 14 13.47 -2.99 7.39
C ALA A 14 14.53 -3.79 8.17
N LYS A 15 14.14 -4.54 9.20
CA LYS A 15 15.03 -5.38 10.02
C LYS A 15 15.06 -6.84 9.57
N LEU A 16 14.17 -7.24 8.66
CA LEU A 16 14.05 -8.62 8.20
C LEU A 16 14.93 -8.87 6.96
N PRO A 17 15.38 -10.11 6.71
CA PRO A 17 16.22 -10.43 5.54
C PRO A 17 15.59 -10.06 4.20
N SER A 18 14.25 -10.14 4.09
CA SER A 18 13.52 -9.76 2.88
C SER A 18 13.39 -8.24 2.68
N GLY A 19 13.77 -7.45 3.69
CA GLY A 19 13.94 -6.00 3.64
C GLY A 19 12.72 -5.21 3.15
N LEU A 20 13.00 -3.97 2.72
CA LEU A 20 12.09 -3.06 2.04
C LEU A 20 12.33 -3.07 0.51
N ASN A 21 11.50 -2.37 -0.26
CA ASN A 21 11.60 -2.30 -1.73
C ASN A 21 11.51 -3.67 -2.43
N ASP A 22 10.62 -4.54 -1.96
CA ASP A 22 10.41 -5.88 -2.49
C ASP A 22 9.51 -5.83 -3.73
N ALA A 23 10.10 -6.04 -4.91
CA ALA A 23 9.37 -6.05 -6.17
C ALA A 23 8.31 -7.16 -6.24
N LEU A 24 8.48 -8.24 -5.46
CA LEU A 24 7.56 -9.37 -5.41
C LEU A 24 6.45 -9.21 -4.35
N ALA A 25 6.36 -8.04 -3.69
CA ALA A 25 5.39 -7.83 -2.63
C ALA A 25 3.94 -7.95 -3.12
N ALA A 26 3.66 -7.60 -4.37
CA ALA A 26 2.31 -7.73 -4.95
C ALA A 26 1.94 -9.20 -5.17
N GLU A 27 2.85 -10.00 -5.72
CA GLU A 27 2.64 -11.44 -5.94
C GLU A 27 2.45 -12.16 -4.60
N LYS A 28 3.25 -11.84 -3.59
CA LYS A 28 3.10 -12.40 -2.24
C LYS A 28 1.78 -12.02 -1.60
N LEU A 29 1.36 -10.76 -1.70
CA LEU A 29 0.04 -10.33 -1.23
C LEU A 29 -1.12 -11.11 -1.89
N ILE A 30 -0.99 -11.47 -3.17
CA ILE A 30 -1.97 -12.31 -3.86
C ILE A 30 -1.97 -13.74 -3.31
N ALA A 31 -0.78 -14.29 -3.00
CA ALA A 31 -0.65 -15.60 -2.36
C ALA A 31 -1.32 -15.60 -0.98
N GLU A 32 -1.01 -14.62 -0.10
CA GLU A 32 -1.60 -14.56 1.25
C GLU A 32 -3.12 -14.42 1.21
N ARG A 33 -3.66 -13.72 0.20
CA ARG A 33 -5.12 -13.66 0.00
C ARG A 33 -5.70 -15.04 -0.27
N GLN A 34 -5.02 -15.88 -1.05
CA GLN A 34 -5.48 -17.24 -1.33
C GLN A 34 -5.37 -18.12 -0.08
N GLU A 35 -4.27 -18.03 0.65
CA GLU A 35 -4.07 -18.76 1.91
C GLU A 35 -5.15 -18.38 2.94
N LEU A 36 -5.50 -17.09 3.04
CA LEU A 36 -6.61 -16.62 3.88
C LEU A 36 -7.95 -17.25 3.49
N ILE A 37 -8.25 -17.30 2.19
CA ILE A 37 -9.49 -17.91 1.68
C ILE A 37 -9.52 -19.40 2.04
N ASP A 38 -8.40 -20.10 1.87
CA ASP A 38 -8.30 -21.53 2.14
C ASP A 38 -8.47 -21.82 3.64
N ALA A 39 -7.84 -21.02 4.52
CA ALA A 39 -8.00 -21.13 5.97
C ALA A 39 -9.44 -20.87 6.42
N LEU A 40 -10.10 -19.85 5.86
CA LEU A 40 -11.52 -19.57 6.11
C LEU A 40 -12.42 -20.73 5.66
N ALA A 41 -12.17 -21.31 4.48
CA ALA A 41 -12.91 -22.46 3.98
C ALA A 41 -12.74 -23.71 4.86
N ALA A 42 -11.56 -23.86 5.47
CA ALA A 42 -11.26 -24.93 6.43
C ALA A 42 -11.82 -24.68 7.85
N ASN A 43 -12.43 -23.53 8.13
CA ASN A 43 -12.74 -23.04 9.49
C ASN A 43 -11.50 -23.01 10.41
N ASP A 44 -10.30 -22.83 9.85
CA ASP A 44 -9.08 -22.64 10.61
C ASP A 44 -8.93 -21.18 11.02
N GLN A 45 -9.40 -20.85 12.23
CA GLN A 45 -9.31 -19.50 12.76
C GLN A 45 -7.86 -19.04 12.97
N ALA A 46 -6.96 -19.93 13.38
CA ALA A 46 -5.57 -19.58 13.64
C ALA A 46 -4.82 -19.30 12.33
N GLY A 47 -5.05 -20.13 11.31
CA GLY A 47 -4.57 -19.90 9.94
C GLY A 47 -5.10 -18.57 9.40
N ALA A 48 -6.42 -18.33 9.46
CA ALA A 48 -6.99 -17.10 8.93
C ALA A 48 -6.45 -15.82 9.60
N LEU A 49 -6.15 -15.85 10.90
CA LEU A 49 -5.50 -14.72 11.59
C LEU A 49 -4.04 -14.54 11.19
N THR A 50 -3.35 -15.63 10.90
CA THR A 50 -1.96 -15.63 10.40
C THR A 50 -1.91 -14.98 9.02
N GLU A 51 -2.77 -15.43 8.10
CA GLU A 51 -2.80 -14.88 6.74
C GLU A 51 -3.34 -13.44 6.68
N ALA A 52 -4.18 -13.04 7.63
CA ALA A 52 -4.56 -11.64 7.80
C ALA A 52 -3.37 -10.76 8.19
N ALA A 53 -2.44 -11.29 9.01
CA ALA A 53 -1.22 -10.58 9.39
C ALA A 53 -0.26 -10.47 8.19
N ASP A 54 -0.09 -11.55 7.43
CA ASP A 54 0.77 -11.55 6.24
C ASP A 54 0.22 -10.66 5.12
N ALA A 55 -1.10 -10.63 4.92
CA ALA A 55 -1.74 -9.68 4.01
C ALA A 55 -1.47 -8.22 4.40
N ALA A 56 -1.53 -7.88 5.69
CA ALA A 56 -1.20 -6.54 6.16
C ALA A 56 0.29 -6.20 5.95
N TYR A 57 1.17 -7.17 6.20
CA TYR A 57 2.62 -7.03 6.01
C TYR A 57 2.98 -6.77 4.55
N TYR A 58 2.49 -7.59 3.61
CA TYR A 58 2.81 -7.43 2.20
C TYR A 58 2.10 -6.25 1.54
N ALA A 59 0.91 -5.85 2.02
CA ALA A 59 0.31 -4.58 1.61
C ALA A 59 1.19 -3.38 1.98
N ALA A 60 1.75 -3.34 3.19
CA ALA A 60 2.67 -2.29 3.61
C ALA A 60 3.95 -2.30 2.76
N LYS A 61 4.57 -3.47 2.54
CA LYS A 61 5.77 -3.60 1.68
C LYS A 61 5.49 -3.16 0.24
N HIS A 62 4.33 -3.51 -0.30
CA HIS A 62 3.95 -3.11 -1.65
C HIS A 62 3.81 -1.58 -1.74
N LEU A 63 3.21 -0.94 -0.73
CA LEU A 63 3.13 0.52 -0.68
C LEU A 63 4.50 1.19 -0.58
N ASP A 64 5.45 0.64 0.20
CA ASP A 64 6.84 1.13 0.22
C ASP A 64 7.51 0.98 -1.16
N TRP A 65 7.31 -0.16 -1.84
CA TRP A 65 7.84 -0.35 -3.19
C TRP A 65 7.26 0.67 -4.18
N VAL A 66 5.94 0.87 -4.19
CA VAL A 66 5.27 1.87 -5.05
C VAL A 66 5.80 3.27 -4.76
N ALA A 67 5.87 3.66 -3.48
CA ALA A 67 6.35 4.98 -3.07
C ALA A 67 7.76 5.25 -3.60
N ARG A 68 8.65 4.27 -3.50
CA ARG A 68 10.02 4.36 -4.04
C ARG A 68 10.07 4.54 -5.55
N GLN A 69 9.20 3.85 -6.30
CA GLN A 69 9.20 3.98 -7.76
C GLN A 69 8.85 5.41 -8.20
N VAL A 70 7.94 6.07 -7.48
CA VAL A 70 7.51 7.44 -7.78
C VAL A 70 8.26 8.53 -7.02
N GLY A 71 9.31 8.17 -6.26
CA GLY A 71 10.14 9.12 -5.55
C GLY A 71 9.48 9.77 -4.32
N LEU A 72 8.54 9.07 -3.69
CA LEU A 72 7.73 9.52 -2.56
C LEU A 72 7.89 8.60 -1.34
N THR A 73 7.35 9.05 -0.21
CA THR A 73 7.10 8.27 1.01
C THR A 73 5.74 7.58 0.96
N VAL A 74 5.51 6.61 1.85
CA VAL A 74 4.21 5.93 1.91
C VAL A 74 3.10 6.90 2.35
N GLU A 75 3.40 7.78 3.30
CA GLU A 75 2.49 8.82 3.78
C GLU A 75 2.06 9.77 2.64
N GLU A 76 2.99 10.14 1.76
CA GLU A 76 2.69 10.97 0.59
C GLU A 76 1.78 10.25 -0.41
N ILE A 77 2.05 8.99 -0.78
CA ILE A 77 1.16 8.27 -1.71
C ILE A 77 -0.23 8.02 -1.11
N LEU A 78 -0.34 7.85 0.22
CA LEU A 78 -1.63 7.77 0.91
C LEU A 78 -2.37 9.11 0.84
N ALA A 79 -1.69 10.24 0.99
CA ALA A 79 -2.28 11.56 0.79
C ALA A 79 -2.77 11.75 -0.66
N LEU A 80 -2.00 11.32 -1.66
CA LEU A 80 -2.40 11.32 -3.07
C LEU A 80 -3.68 10.48 -3.30
N ALA A 81 -3.74 9.28 -2.70
CA ALA A 81 -4.91 8.43 -2.77
C ALA A 81 -6.14 9.11 -2.15
N ILE A 82 -5.99 9.74 -0.98
CA ILE A 82 -7.08 10.50 -0.32
C ILE A 82 -7.57 11.62 -1.25
N ALA A 83 -6.69 12.47 -1.78
CA ALA A 83 -7.12 13.57 -2.67
C ALA A 83 -7.90 13.05 -3.89
N LYS A 84 -7.40 11.98 -4.52
CA LYS A 84 -8.06 11.34 -5.67
C LYS A 84 -9.42 10.75 -5.30
N TYR A 85 -9.49 9.95 -4.24
CA TYR A 85 -10.70 9.21 -3.90
C TYR A 85 -11.72 10.05 -3.14
N SER A 86 -11.33 11.13 -2.45
CA SER A 86 -12.25 12.14 -1.92
C SER A 86 -13.03 12.84 -3.03
N LEU A 87 -12.44 13.06 -4.20
CA LEU A 87 -13.17 13.55 -5.37
C LEU A 87 -14.19 12.50 -5.86
N ARG A 88 -13.80 11.23 -5.95
CA ARG A 88 -14.68 10.12 -6.36
C ARG A 88 -15.82 9.83 -5.40
N ALA A 89 -15.62 10.05 -4.11
CA ALA A 89 -16.61 9.81 -3.09
C ALA A 89 -17.74 10.87 -3.06
N ARG A 90 -17.63 11.94 -3.85
CA ARG A 90 -18.68 12.97 -3.93
C ARG A 90 -19.94 12.39 -4.59
N PRO A 91 -21.12 12.54 -3.96
CA PRO A 91 -22.38 12.08 -4.55
C PRO A 91 -22.60 12.66 -5.95
N GLY A 92 -22.97 11.80 -6.91
CA GLY A 92 -23.28 12.21 -8.28
C GLY A 92 -22.07 12.62 -9.12
N ASN A 93 -20.83 12.44 -8.65
CA ASN A 93 -19.64 12.79 -9.43
C ASN A 93 -19.27 11.67 -10.43
N PRO A 94 -19.34 11.91 -11.74
CA PRO A 94 -18.87 10.95 -12.73
C PRO A 94 -17.33 10.80 -12.65
N LYS A 95 -16.82 9.64 -13.06
CA LYS A 95 -15.37 9.43 -13.20
C LYS A 95 -14.80 10.43 -14.21
N SER A 96 -13.81 11.23 -13.78
CA SER A 96 -13.04 12.13 -14.66
C SER A 96 -11.55 11.98 -14.40
N ASP A 97 -10.83 11.34 -15.34
CA ASP A 97 -9.38 11.14 -15.20
C ASP A 97 -8.60 12.46 -15.19
N ALA A 98 -9.11 13.49 -15.87
CA ALA A 98 -8.49 14.82 -15.89
C ALA A 98 -8.56 15.48 -14.51
N GLU A 99 -9.73 15.47 -13.87
CA GLU A 99 -9.92 16.04 -12.53
C GLU A 99 -9.18 15.22 -11.46
N GLU A 100 -9.18 13.89 -11.58
CA GLU A 100 -8.41 13.01 -10.69
C GLU A 100 -6.90 13.37 -10.73
N ARG A 101 -6.33 13.60 -11.93
CA ARG A 101 -4.93 14.03 -12.06
C ARG A 101 -4.69 15.40 -11.45
N GLN A 102 -5.58 16.37 -11.67
CA GLN A 102 -5.44 17.70 -11.08
C GLN A 102 -5.49 17.65 -9.54
N ALA A 103 -6.37 16.83 -8.96
CA ALA A 103 -6.45 16.64 -7.51
C ALA A 103 -5.16 16.05 -6.93
N VAL A 104 -4.55 15.08 -7.62
CA VAL A 104 -3.25 14.50 -7.24
C VAL A 104 -2.13 15.54 -7.36
N LEU A 105 -2.05 16.26 -8.49
CA LEU A 105 -1.01 17.26 -8.72
C LEU A 105 -1.09 18.45 -7.74
N ALA A 106 -2.29 18.83 -7.31
CA ALA A 106 -2.49 19.94 -6.38
C ALA A 106 -1.86 19.72 -5.00
N ILE A 107 -1.62 18.46 -4.62
CA ILE A 107 -0.98 18.10 -3.34
C ILE A 107 0.33 17.33 -3.51
N ALA A 108 0.77 17.10 -4.75
CA ALA A 108 2.03 16.43 -5.00
C ALA A 108 3.19 17.30 -4.47
N PRO A 109 4.16 16.72 -3.73
CA PRO A 109 5.28 17.48 -3.21
C PRO A 109 6.12 18.02 -4.38
N GLY A 110 6.42 19.33 -4.34
CA GLY A 110 7.21 20.01 -5.39
C GLY A 110 8.67 19.59 -5.46
N ASN A 111 9.18 18.93 -4.42
CA ASN A 111 10.51 18.30 -4.39
C ASN A 111 10.32 16.80 -4.17
N LEU A 112 10.56 16.00 -5.21
CA LEU A 112 10.62 14.55 -5.06
C LEU A 112 11.76 14.22 -4.09
N THR A 113 11.46 13.46 -3.04
CA THR A 113 12.46 13.09 -2.04
C THR A 113 13.51 12.13 -2.61
N ARG A 114 13.20 11.49 -3.75
CA ARG A 114 14.09 10.59 -4.52
C ARG A 114 13.76 10.69 -6.02
N PRO A 115 14.72 10.42 -6.93
CA PRO A 115 14.40 10.29 -8.34
C PRO A 115 13.42 9.14 -8.57
N MET A 116 12.48 9.29 -9.52
CA MET A 116 11.62 8.18 -9.95
C MET A 116 12.50 7.05 -10.50
N GLN A 117 12.27 5.83 -10.05
CA GLN A 117 12.99 4.65 -10.51
C GLN A 117 11.98 3.68 -11.11
N ALA A 118 12.19 3.29 -12.37
CA ALA A 118 11.50 2.15 -12.96
C ALA A 118 12.45 0.96 -12.84
N ASN A 119 12.51 0.35 -11.64
CA ASN A 119 13.23 -0.90 -11.48
C ASN A 119 12.26 -2.03 -11.84
N TYR A 120 12.41 -2.55 -13.06
CA TYR A 120 11.71 -3.75 -13.55
C TYR A 120 12.33 -5.02 -12.97
#